data_AF-A0A934MJ45-F1
#
_entry.id   AF-A0A934MJ45-F1
#
_cell.length_a   1.000
_cell.length_b   1.000
_cell.length_c   1.000
_cell.angle_alpha   90.00
_cell.angle_beta   90.00
_cell.angle_gamma   90.00
#
_symmetry.space_group_name_H-M   'P 1'
#
loop_
_entity.id
_entity.type
_entity.pdbx_description
1 polymer ?
#
loop_
_entity_poly.entity_id
_entity_poly.type
_entity_poly.pdbx_seq_one_letter_code
_entity_poly.pdbx_strand_id
1 'polypeptide(L)'
;MDWGTPDWRDLDDYGYVEGWSEKRWRWEFLRRRDEYRRDFEEVAAPIRKSITWSQKHLIAHAVATGMVVPESELGVFTEEERGRLEEIAFEHPDMPGFSIDAPDPAKYGMYSLLNPAIGESQVIYVEFAEYDGFEFGFPEYDEHELTAVTFDRRMPLKKQLEKAREYLIGWADEDGEEDDAPPKRRRNRKVDRISALRAIDAKEQEPAITWKEMTEVLWPGQDKAPSRAQEAYERGCRLRDKPLS
;
A
#
# COMPACT_ATOMS: atom_id res chain seq x y z
N MET A 1 -7.14 -5.75 17.95
CA MET A 1 -5.93 -5.87 17.12
C MET A 1 -5.48 -4.46 16.84
N ASP A 2 -4.22 -4.15 17.14
CA ASP A 2 -3.65 -2.88 16.70
C ASP A 2 -3.36 -3.00 15.21
N TRP A 3 -3.90 -2.09 14.41
CA TRP A 3 -3.71 -2.08 12.96
C TRP A 3 -2.49 -1.25 12.56
N GLY A 4 -1.60 -0.96 13.51
CA GLY A 4 -0.40 -0.15 13.29
C GLY A 4 -0.75 1.22 12.74
N THR A 5 -1.84 1.84 13.23
CA THR A 5 -2.15 3.22 12.84
C THR A 5 -1.21 4.14 13.61
N PRO A 6 -0.48 5.06 12.92
CA PRO A 6 0.38 6.04 13.56
C PRO A 6 -0.34 6.83 14.67
N ASP A 7 0.39 7.32 15.69
CA ASP A 7 -0.20 8.30 16.60
C ASP A 7 -0.56 9.56 15.79
N TRP A 8 -1.86 9.85 15.67
CA TRP A 8 -2.33 11.00 14.89
C TRP A 8 -1.81 12.33 15.44
N ARG A 9 -1.33 12.38 16.68
CA ARG A 9 -0.72 13.59 17.29
C ARG A 9 0.71 13.81 16.84
N ASP A 10 1.43 12.75 16.56
CA ASP A 10 2.81 12.81 16.11
C ASP A 10 2.87 12.76 14.59
N LEU A 11 3.45 13.80 13.98
CA LEU A 11 3.61 13.81 12.53
C LEU A 11 4.72 12.83 12.10
N ASP A 12 5.73 12.63 12.94
CA ASP A 12 6.91 11.85 12.61
C ASP A 12 6.60 10.34 12.58
N ASP A 13 5.58 9.89 13.33
CA ASP A 13 5.04 8.52 13.32
C ASP A 13 4.49 8.07 11.94
N TYR A 14 4.24 9.01 11.01
CA TYR A 14 3.85 8.72 9.63
C TYR A 14 5.05 8.57 8.69
N GLY A 15 6.28 8.79 9.15
CA GLY A 15 7.50 8.72 8.36
C GLY A 15 7.61 9.80 7.27
N TYR A 16 8.38 9.52 6.21
CA TYR A 16 8.67 10.49 5.14
C TYR A 16 7.53 10.65 4.13
N VAL A 17 6.43 11.27 4.56
CA VAL A 17 5.19 11.45 3.77
C VAL A 17 5.37 12.27 2.49
N GLU A 18 6.40 13.13 2.43
CA GLU A 18 6.71 13.93 1.24
C GLU A 18 7.20 13.04 0.08
N GLY A 19 7.90 11.94 0.40
CA GLY A 19 8.39 10.95 -0.55
C GLY A 19 7.32 9.98 -1.05
N TRP A 20 6.14 9.94 -0.42
CA TRP A 20 5.12 8.97 -0.78
C TRP A 20 4.61 9.13 -2.21
N SER A 21 4.54 8.00 -2.92
CA SER A 21 3.90 7.87 -4.23
C SER A 21 2.37 8.00 -4.11
N GLU A 22 1.69 8.27 -5.23
CA GLU A 22 0.22 8.26 -5.27
C GLU A 22 -0.36 6.90 -4.84
N LYS A 23 0.31 5.82 -5.23
CA LYS A 23 0.00 4.44 -4.85
C LYS A 23 0.05 4.26 -3.33
N ARG A 24 1.14 4.70 -2.67
CA ARG A 24 1.26 4.69 -1.20
C ARG A 24 0.16 5.52 -0.52
N TRP A 25 -0.17 6.71 -1.04
CA TRP A 25 -1.26 7.51 -0.48
C TRP A 25 -2.60 6.77 -0.55
N ARG A 26 -2.94 6.16 -1.69
CA ARG A 26 -4.18 5.39 -1.85
C ARG A 26 -4.25 4.24 -0.86
N TRP A 27 -3.15 3.52 -0.68
CA TRP A 27 -3.04 2.45 0.29
C TRP A 27 -3.36 2.89 1.72
N GLU A 28 -2.74 3.97 2.18
CA GLU A 28 -2.90 4.47 3.55
C GLU A 28 -4.36 4.79 3.83
N PHE A 29 -5.05 5.39 2.86
CA PHE A 29 -6.49 5.58 2.97
C PHE A 29 -7.24 4.24 2.96
N LEU A 30 -6.94 3.34 2.01
CA LEU A 30 -7.62 2.05 1.87
C LEU A 30 -7.52 1.15 3.12
N ARG A 31 -6.33 1.01 3.72
CA ARG A 31 -6.08 0.13 4.87
C ARG A 31 -6.83 0.54 6.14
N ARG A 32 -7.39 1.75 6.16
CA ARG A 32 -8.24 2.29 7.24
C ARG A 32 -9.72 1.93 7.08
N ARG A 33 -10.12 1.27 5.99
CA ARG A 33 -11.48 0.75 5.86
C ARG A 33 -11.67 -0.49 6.74
N ASP A 34 -12.70 -0.47 7.58
CA ASP A 34 -13.07 -1.65 8.40
C ASP A 34 -13.37 -2.88 7.54
N GLU A 35 -14.01 -2.68 6.38
CA GLU A 35 -14.24 -3.76 5.43
C GLU A 35 -12.94 -4.37 4.91
N TYR A 36 -11.92 -3.56 4.61
CA TYR A 36 -10.63 -4.07 4.11
C TYR A 36 -9.91 -4.89 5.20
N ARG A 37 -9.87 -4.36 6.42
CA ARG A 37 -9.28 -5.03 7.59
C ARG A 37 -9.95 -6.37 7.88
N ARG A 38 -11.29 -6.40 7.83
CA ARG A 38 -12.07 -7.63 8.04
C ARG A 38 -11.81 -8.65 6.94
N ASP A 39 -11.89 -8.24 5.69
CA ASP A 39 -11.73 -9.15 4.55
C ASP A 39 -10.29 -9.69 4.47
N PHE A 40 -9.28 -8.88 4.80
CA PHE A 40 -7.91 -9.36 4.98
C PHE A 40 -7.82 -10.41 6.10
N GLU A 41 -8.37 -10.12 7.28
CA GLU A 41 -8.30 -11.02 8.43
C GLU A 41 -9.03 -12.35 8.19
N GLU A 42 -10.14 -12.34 7.45
CA GLU A 42 -10.87 -13.54 7.06
C GLU A 42 -9.99 -14.52 6.26
N VAL A 43 -9.18 -13.99 5.34
CA VAL A 43 -8.28 -14.77 4.48
C VAL A 43 -6.96 -15.10 5.19
N ALA A 44 -6.46 -14.19 6.03
CA ALA A 44 -5.20 -14.34 6.75
C ALA A 44 -5.32 -15.29 7.96
N ALA A 45 -6.48 -15.36 8.62
CA ALA A 45 -6.63 -16.14 9.85
C ALA A 45 -6.34 -17.65 9.71
N PRO A 46 -6.77 -18.35 8.63
CA PRO A 46 -6.34 -19.72 8.38
C PRO A 46 -4.82 -19.87 8.22
N ILE A 47 -4.19 -18.95 7.49
CA ILE A 47 -2.74 -18.94 7.24
C ILE A 47 -1.98 -18.75 8.55
N ARG A 48 -2.43 -17.82 9.39
CA ARG A 48 -1.85 -17.55 10.71
C ARG A 48 -1.91 -18.78 11.62
N LYS A 49 -2.93 -19.63 11.48
CA LYS A 49 -3.04 -20.90 12.22
C LYS A 49 -2.16 -22.00 11.67
N SER A 50 -1.85 -22.00 10.37
CA SER A 50 -1.00 -23.01 9.74
C SER A 50 0.49 -22.73 9.88
N ILE A 51 0.88 -21.46 9.96
CA ILE A 51 2.29 -21.07 10.07
C ILE A 51 2.68 -21.03 11.55
N THR A 52 3.74 -21.77 11.90
CA THR A 52 4.35 -21.68 13.24
C THR A 52 5.49 -20.67 13.18
N TRP A 53 5.40 -19.59 13.95
CA TRP A 53 6.49 -18.64 14.08
C TRP A 53 7.77 -19.37 14.49
N SER A 54 8.85 -19.14 13.76
CA SER A 54 10.15 -19.74 14.03
C SER A 54 11.25 -18.70 13.99
N GLN A 55 12.41 -19.03 14.58
CA GLN A 55 13.60 -18.20 14.50
C GLN A 55 14.02 -17.90 13.05
N LYS A 56 13.69 -18.78 12.10
CA LYS A 56 13.93 -18.53 10.66
C LYS A 56 13.22 -17.27 10.17
N HIS A 57 11.96 -17.06 10.52
CA HIS A 57 11.21 -15.88 10.05
C HIS A 57 11.84 -14.57 10.55
N LEU A 58 12.31 -14.55 11.80
CA LEU A 58 12.98 -13.36 12.38
C LEU A 58 14.30 -13.06 11.67
N ILE A 59 15.12 -14.09 11.42
CA ILE A 59 16.40 -13.92 10.75
C ILE A 59 16.19 -13.53 9.27
N ALA A 60 15.24 -14.18 8.58
CA ALA A 60 14.89 -13.88 7.21
C ALA A 60 14.44 -12.41 7.07
N HIS A 61 13.59 -11.94 7.97
CA HIS A 61 13.18 -10.53 8.01
C HIS A 61 14.33 -9.57 8.29
N ALA A 62 15.22 -9.90 9.23
CA ALA A 62 16.41 -9.09 9.48
C ALA A 62 17.25 -8.93 8.20
N VAL A 63 17.49 -10.03 7.46
CA VAL A 63 18.21 -9.98 6.19
C VAL A 63 17.45 -9.16 5.13
N ALA A 64 16.16 -9.42 4.94
CA ALA A 64 15.32 -8.74 3.95
C ALA A 64 15.19 -7.23 4.20
N THR A 65 15.33 -6.79 5.46
CA THR A 65 15.32 -5.38 5.84
C THR A 65 16.71 -4.74 5.87
N GLY A 66 17.73 -5.45 5.37
CA GLY A 66 19.10 -4.95 5.22
C GLY A 66 19.93 -4.99 6.51
N MET A 67 19.46 -5.67 7.56
CA MET A 67 20.26 -5.88 8.76
C MET A 67 21.39 -6.87 8.50
N VAL A 68 22.57 -6.60 9.05
CA VAL A 68 23.70 -7.53 8.99
C VAL A 68 23.46 -8.66 9.99
N VAL A 69 23.26 -9.87 9.48
CA VAL A 69 23.10 -11.10 10.27
C VAL A 69 24.42 -11.90 10.25
N PRO A 70 24.92 -12.40 11.40
CA PRO A 70 26.10 -13.27 11.42
C PRO A 70 25.89 -14.56 10.62
N GLU A 71 26.93 -14.98 9.87
CA GLU A 71 26.87 -16.22 9.06
C GLU A 71 26.51 -17.47 9.88
N SER A 72 26.89 -17.51 11.16
CA SER A 72 26.53 -18.60 12.08
C SER A 72 25.02 -18.69 12.32
N GLU A 73 24.30 -17.57 12.30
CA GLU A 73 22.85 -17.54 12.46
C GLU A 73 22.13 -17.92 11.15
N LEU A 74 22.74 -17.63 10.00
CA LEU A 74 22.26 -18.11 8.70
C LEU A 74 22.38 -19.63 8.52
N GLY A 75 23.05 -20.33 9.44
CA GLY A 75 23.14 -21.79 9.46
C GLY A 75 21.81 -22.50 9.70
N VAL A 76 20.76 -21.78 10.11
CA VAL A 76 19.40 -22.35 10.24
C VAL A 76 18.72 -22.58 8.89
N PHE A 77 19.18 -21.92 7.82
CA PHE A 77 18.62 -22.03 6.48
C PHE A 77 19.40 -23.02 5.62
N THR A 78 18.68 -23.78 4.79
CA THR A 78 19.29 -24.54 3.69
C THR A 78 19.81 -23.57 2.61
N GLU A 79 20.63 -24.05 1.69
CA GLU A 79 21.11 -23.25 0.55
C GLU A 79 19.96 -22.74 -0.33
N GLU A 80 18.93 -23.57 -0.53
CA GLU A 80 17.71 -23.17 -1.25
C GLU A 80 16.94 -22.08 -0.49
N GLU A 81 16.74 -22.23 0.82
CA GLU A 81 16.06 -21.24 1.65
C GLU A 81 16.83 -19.90 1.70
N ARG A 82 18.17 -19.93 1.63
CA ARG A 82 18.99 -18.72 1.52
C ARG A 82 18.71 -17.92 0.24
N GLY A 83 18.32 -18.60 -0.83
CA GLY A 83 17.88 -17.96 -2.08
C GLY A 83 16.47 -17.35 -2.01
N ARG A 84 15.70 -17.66 -0.96
CA ARG A 84 14.29 -17.26 -0.80
C ARG A 84 14.02 -16.55 0.53
N LEU A 85 15.03 -15.91 1.11
CA LEU A 85 14.90 -15.26 2.43
C LEU A 85 13.83 -14.16 2.45
N GLU A 86 13.66 -13.41 1.36
CA GLU A 86 12.59 -12.40 1.28
C GLU A 86 11.21 -13.05 1.34
N GLU A 87 10.99 -14.16 0.63
CA GLU A 87 9.73 -14.88 0.68
C GLU A 87 9.43 -15.37 2.10
N ILE A 88 10.41 -16.04 2.73
CA ILE A 88 10.30 -16.53 4.12
C ILE A 88 10.06 -15.37 5.11
N ALA A 89 10.67 -14.20 4.87
CA ALA A 89 10.49 -13.01 5.73
C ALA A 89 9.06 -12.49 5.71
N PHE A 90 8.36 -12.66 4.59
CA PHE A 90 7.03 -12.08 4.35
C PHE A 90 5.91 -13.12 4.26
N GLU A 91 6.20 -14.41 4.52
CA GLU A 91 5.22 -15.50 4.54
C GLU A 91 4.23 -15.42 5.72
N HIS A 92 4.56 -14.71 6.80
CA HIS A 92 3.74 -14.69 8.00
C HIS A 92 2.74 -13.50 8.00
N PRO A 93 1.43 -13.71 8.27
CA PRO A 93 0.40 -12.67 8.19
C PRO A 93 0.60 -11.41 9.01
N ASP A 94 1.40 -11.50 10.08
CA ASP A 94 1.67 -10.36 10.96
C ASP A 94 2.90 -9.54 10.50
N MET A 95 3.54 -9.92 9.39
CA MET A 95 4.74 -9.24 8.89
C MET A 95 4.37 -8.05 7.99
N PRO A 96 5.15 -6.95 8.03
CA PRO A 96 4.92 -5.77 7.21
C PRO A 96 4.94 -5.97 5.69
N GLY A 97 5.47 -7.08 5.18
CA GLY A 97 5.48 -7.36 3.73
C GLY A 97 4.42 -8.36 3.30
N PHE A 98 3.64 -8.92 4.22
CA PHE A 98 2.71 -9.99 3.88
C PHE A 98 1.57 -9.49 3.00
N SER A 99 1.32 -10.23 1.93
CA SER A 99 0.19 -10.05 1.05
C SER A 99 -0.43 -11.39 0.70
N ILE A 100 -1.72 -11.37 0.38
CA ILE A 100 -2.52 -12.54 0.00
C ILE A 100 -3.36 -12.18 -1.21
N ASP A 101 -3.65 -13.15 -2.07
CA ASP A 101 -4.54 -12.92 -3.21
C ASP A 101 -5.89 -12.39 -2.75
N ALA A 102 -6.34 -11.32 -3.41
CA ALA A 102 -7.64 -10.73 -3.13
C ALA A 102 -8.73 -11.68 -3.65
N PRO A 103 -9.69 -12.10 -2.80
CA PRO A 103 -10.80 -12.93 -3.25
C PRO A 103 -11.66 -12.25 -4.32
N ASP A 104 -11.74 -10.92 -4.26
CA ASP A 104 -12.38 -10.05 -5.24
C ASP A 104 -11.48 -8.85 -5.56
N PRO A 105 -10.59 -8.97 -6.56
CA PRO A 105 -9.68 -7.89 -6.93
C PRO A 105 -10.40 -6.60 -7.37
N ALA A 106 -11.60 -6.73 -7.93
CA ALA A 106 -12.38 -5.59 -8.39
C ALA A 106 -12.88 -4.71 -7.23
N LYS A 107 -13.13 -5.30 -6.05
CA LYS A 107 -13.60 -4.58 -4.86
C LYS A 107 -12.63 -3.50 -4.40
N TYR A 108 -11.34 -3.83 -4.40
CA TYR A 108 -10.28 -2.95 -3.92
C TYR A 108 -9.33 -2.49 -5.02
N GLY A 109 -9.65 -2.74 -6.29
CA GLY A 109 -8.79 -2.34 -7.40
C GLY A 109 -7.37 -2.92 -7.30
N MET A 110 -7.20 -4.09 -6.70
CA MET A 110 -5.90 -4.69 -6.38
C MET A 110 -5.97 -6.21 -6.46
N TYR A 111 -4.95 -6.84 -7.06
CA TYR A 111 -4.84 -8.31 -7.13
C TYR A 111 -4.59 -8.97 -5.78
N SER A 112 -3.97 -8.26 -4.83
CA SER A 112 -3.63 -8.79 -3.51
C SER A 112 -4.10 -7.85 -2.40
N LEU A 113 -4.56 -8.43 -1.27
CA LEU A 113 -4.75 -7.71 -0.02
C LEU A 113 -3.39 -7.67 0.70
N LEU A 114 -2.96 -6.47 1.02
CA LEU A 114 -1.75 -6.21 1.78
C LEU A 114 -2.12 -6.21 3.25
N ASN A 115 -1.18 -6.64 4.09
CA ASN A 115 -1.36 -6.54 5.53
C ASN A 115 -1.75 -5.09 5.90
N PRO A 116 -2.89 -4.87 6.56
CA PRO A 116 -3.24 -3.53 6.99
C PRO A 116 -2.33 -3.06 8.13
N ALA A 117 -1.66 -3.93 8.90
CA ALA A 117 -0.86 -3.56 10.06
C ALA A 117 0.54 -2.99 9.74
N ILE A 118 0.85 -2.75 8.46
CA ILE A 118 2.18 -2.34 8.04
C ILE A 118 2.47 -0.91 8.53
N GLY A 119 3.46 -0.79 9.42
CA GLY A 119 4.01 0.49 9.88
C GLY A 119 4.96 1.14 8.86
N GLU A 120 5.97 1.84 9.36
CA GLU A 120 6.95 2.59 8.58
C GLU A 120 7.86 1.77 7.65
N SER A 121 7.59 0.50 7.31
CA SER A 121 8.49 -0.25 6.41
C SER A 121 8.52 0.43 5.03
N GLN A 122 9.55 1.26 4.83
CA GLN A 122 9.62 2.31 3.80
C GLN A 122 9.81 1.78 2.38
N VAL A 123 9.86 0.47 2.21
CA VAL A 123 10.09 -0.16 0.91
C VAL A 123 9.22 -1.41 0.81
N ILE A 124 7.93 -1.28 1.03
CA ILE A 124 7.07 -2.24 0.35
C ILE A 124 7.15 -1.82 -1.12
N TYR A 125 7.78 -2.66 -1.94
CA TYR A 125 7.49 -2.75 -3.36
C TYR A 125 6.02 -3.16 -3.48
N VAL A 126 5.10 -2.28 -3.05
CA VAL A 126 3.70 -2.47 -3.35
C VAL A 126 3.60 -2.15 -4.82
N GLU A 127 3.78 -3.17 -5.63
CA GLU A 127 3.12 -3.18 -6.91
C GLU A 127 1.63 -3.17 -6.60
N PHE A 128 1.08 -1.96 -6.47
CA PHE A 128 -0.31 -1.74 -6.81
C PHE A 128 -0.40 -2.07 -8.30
N ALA A 129 -0.53 -3.36 -8.58
CA ALA A 129 -1.12 -3.83 -9.80
C ALA A 129 -2.58 -3.41 -9.66
N GLU A 130 -2.87 -2.21 -10.16
CA GLU A 130 -4.25 -1.72 -10.25
C GLU A 130 -5.02 -2.78 -11.02
N TYR A 131 -6.14 -3.22 -10.44
CA TYR A 131 -7.02 -4.15 -11.13
C TYR A 131 -7.75 -3.41 -12.24
N ASP A 132 -7.10 -3.29 -13.39
CA ASP A 132 -7.69 -2.70 -14.59
C ASP A 132 -8.49 -3.73 -15.42
N GLY A 133 -8.63 -4.94 -14.87
CA GLY A 133 -9.37 -6.04 -15.48
C GLY A 133 -8.57 -6.80 -16.53
N PHE A 134 -7.25 -6.61 -16.62
CA PHE A 134 -6.41 -7.42 -17.50
C PHE A 134 -5.02 -7.61 -16.90
N GLU A 135 -4.32 -8.62 -17.40
CA GLU A 135 -2.98 -9.03 -16.96
C GLU A 135 -2.04 -9.08 -18.16
N PHE A 136 -0.81 -8.62 -17.97
CA PHE A 136 0.26 -8.80 -18.93
C PHE A 136 1.03 -10.07 -18.60
N GLY A 137 1.15 -10.95 -19.58
CA GLY A 137 2.00 -12.13 -19.51
C GLY A 137 3.18 -11.99 -20.45
N PHE A 138 4.37 -12.32 -19.97
CA PHE A 138 5.52 -12.60 -20.84
C PHE A 138 5.51 -14.10 -21.15
N PRO A 139 5.26 -14.52 -22.40
CA PRO A 139 5.36 -15.92 -22.75
C PRO A 139 6.78 -16.41 -22.44
N GLU A 140 6.91 -17.52 -21.71
CA GLU A 140 8.19 -18.05 -21.19
C GLU A 140 9.23 -18.39 -22.28
N TYR A 141 8.85 -18.37 -23.57
CA TYR A 141 9.67 -18.87 -24.68
C TYR A 141 9.44 -18.11 -25.99
N ASP A 142 9.65 -16.81 -26.03
CA ASP A 142 9.74 -16.13 -27.32
C ASP A 142 10.96 -15.21 -27.42
N GLU A 143 11.78 -15.44 -28.45
CA GLU A 143 12.91 -14.59 -28.84
C GLU A 143 12.42 -13.25 -29.41
N HIS A 144 11.11 -13.13 -29.62
CA HIS A 144 10.42 -11.91 -29.98
C HIS A 144 9.72 -11.39 -28.72
N GLU A 145 9.96 -10.13 -28.36
CA GLU A 145 9.42 -9.41 -27.20
C GLU A 145 7.88 -9.24 -27.27
N LEU A 146 7.14 -10.34 -27.43
CA LEU A 146 5.70 -10.36 -27.51
C LEU A 146 5.14 -10.29 -26.10
N THR A 147 4.28 -9.30 -25.89
CA THR A 147 3.51 -9.17 -24.65
C THR A 147 2.11 -9.74 -24.88
N ALA A 148 1.70 -10.72 -24.07
CA ALA A 148 0.33 -11.22 -24.06
C ALA A 148 -0.54 -10.35 -23.13
N VAL A 149 -1.76 -10.04 -23.56
CA VAL A 149 -2.75 -9.32 -22.73
C VAL A 149 -3.95 -10.23 -22.50
N THR A 150 -4.21 -10.57 -21.24
CA THR A 150 -5.34 -11.44 -20.84
C THR A 150 -6.44 -10.60 -20.20
N PHE A 151 -7.67 -10.67 -20.70
CA PHE A 151 -8.81 -9.85 -20.26
C PHE A 151 -9.75 -10.58 -19.30
N ASP A 152 -10.19 -9.91 -18.23
CA ASP A 152 -11.24 -10.38 -17.33
C ASP A 152 -12.61 -10.26 -18.01
N ARG A 153 -13.22 -11.41 -18.27
CA ARG A 153 -14.54 -11.52 -18.90
C ARG A 153 -15.68 -10.96 -18.04
N ARG A 154 -15.45 -10.70 -16.75
CA ARG A 154 -16.45 -10.12 -15.83
C ARG A 154 -16.54 -8.59 -15.96
N MET A 155 -15.56 -7.93 -16.58
CA MET A 155 -15.52 -6.48 -16.76
C MET A 155 -15.91 -6.05 -18.18
N PRO A 156 -16.38 -4.80 -18.39
CA PRO A 156 -16.64 -4.30 -19.73
C PRO A 156 -15.37 -4.25 -20.58
N LEU A 157 -15.33 -5.02 -21.67
CA LEU A 157 -14.17 -5.15 -22.56
C LEU A 157 -13.62 -3.80 -23.05
N LYS A 158 -14.51 -2.83 -23.34
CA LYS A 158 -14.11 -1.50 -23.82
C LYS A 158 -13.17 -0.79 -22.84
N LYS A 159 -13.46 -0.84 -21.53
CA LYS A 159 -12.63 -0.19 -20.51
C LYS A 159 -11.25 -0.85 -20.41
N GLN A 160 -11.23 -2.18 -20.49
CA GLN A 160 -9.98 -2.93 -20.43
C GLN A 160 -9.11 -2.64 -21.66
N LEU A 161 -9.69 -2.54 -22.86
CA LEU A 161 -8.96 -2.17 -24.08
C LEU A 161 -8.40 -0.74 -24.02
N GLU A 162 -9.17 0.22 -23.49
CA GLU A 162 -8.69 1.60 -23.31
C GLU A 162 -7.47 1.64 -22.39
N LYS A 163 -7.54 0.95 -21.25
CA LYS A 163 -6.44 0.86 -20.27
C LYS A 163 -5.23 0.08 -20.79
N ALA A 164 -5.45 -1.08 -21.43
CA ALA A 164 -4.37 -1.85 -22.04
C ALA A 164 -3.65 -1.03 -23.12
N ARG A 165 -4.40 -0.25 -23.91
CA ARG A 165 -3.81 0.68 -24.88
C ARG A 165 -3.00 1.79 -24.22
N GLU A 166 -3.52 2.43 -23.17
CA GLU A 166 -2.78 3.45 -22.42
C GLU A 166 -1.46 2.89 -21.86
N TYR A 167 -1.49 1.67 -21.33
CA TYR A 167 -0.32 1.02 -20.77
C TYR A 167 0.73 0.66 -21.83
N LEU A 168 0.30 0.08 -22.96
CA LEU A 168 1.20 -0.24 -24.08
C LEU A 168 1.83 1.01 -24.71
N ILE A 169 1.08 2.13 -24.78
CA ILE A 169 1.63 3.42 -25.22
C ILE A 169 2.64 3.93 -24.19
N GLY A 170 2.31 3.88 -22.90
CA GLY A 170 3.21 4.30 -21.83
C GLY A 170 4.53 3.53 -21.84
N TRP A 171 4.50 2.22 -22.03
CA TRP A 171 5.71 1.40 -22.21
C TRP A 171 6.52 1.80 -23.45
N ALA A 172 5.86 2.01 -24.60
CA ALA A 172 6.54 2.45 -25.81
C ALA A 172 7.18 3.85 -25.67
N ASP A 173 6.59 4.72 -24.86
CA ASP A 173 7.11 6.06 -24.56
C ASP A 173 8.20 6.03 -23.46
N GLU A 174 8.16 5.11 -22.49
CA GLU A 174 9.21 4.93 -21.47
C GLU A 174 10.54 4.45 -22.08
N ASP A 175 10.49 3.74 -23.22
CA ASP A 175 11.65 3.38 -24.03
C ASP A 175 12.17 4.53 -24.93
N GLY A 176 11.44 5.64 -25.02
CA GLY A 176 11.80 6.83 -25.79
C GLY A 176 11.92 8.06 -24.90
N GLU A 177 13.13 8.33 -24.39
CA GLU A 177 13.45 9.55 -23.62
C GLU A 177 12.95 10.84 -24.32
N GLU A 178 11.78 11.35 -23.93
CA GLU A 178 11.37 12.74 -24.19
C GLU A 178 11.42 13.55 -22.89
N ASP A 179 12.58 14.18 -22.68
CA ASP A 179 13.03 14.84 -21.45
C ASP A 179 12.57 16.33 -21.31
N ASP A 180 11.61 16.79 -22.12
CA ASP A 180 11.37 18.24 -22.30
C ASP A 180 9.94 18.74 -21.96
N ALA A 181 9.08 17.91 -21.35
CA ALA A 181 7.77 18.38 -20.92
C ALA A 181 7.88 19.31 -19.69
N PRO A 182 7.41 20.57 -19.75
CA PRO A 182 7.52 21.48 -18.62
C PRO A 182 6.73 20.95 -17.41
N PRO A 183 7.29 21.01 -16.18
CA PRO A 183 6.64 20.48 -15.00
C PRO A 183 5.31 21.19 -14.76
N LYS A 184 4.20 20.45 -14.90
CA LYS A 184 2.87 20.96 -14.56
C LYS A 184 2.89 21.37 -13.08
N ARG A 185 2.56 22.64 -12.78
CA ARG A 185 2.39 23.15 -11.41
C ARG A 185 1.29 22.35 -10.68
N ARG A 186 1.66 21.22 -10.08
CA ARG A 186 0.79 20.47 -9.18
C ARG A 186 0.71 21.28 -7.88
N ARG A 187 -0.47 21.83 -7.58
CA ARG A 187 -0.82 22.33 -6.24
C ARG A 187 -0.34 21.27 -5.23
N ASN A 188 0.26 21.67 -4.11
CA ASN A 188 0.85 20.75 -3.12
C ASN A 188 -0.24 19.91 -2.43
N ARG A 189 -0.80 18.93 -3.17
CA ARG A 189 -1.90 18.04 -2.75
C ARG A 189 -1.47 17.11 -1.62
N LYS A 190 -0.16 16.98 -1.36
CA LYS A 190 0.41 16.06 -0.36
C LYS A 190 0.20 16.55 1.09
N VAL A 191 0.47 17.82 1.38
CA VAL A 191 0.22 18.43 2.71
C VAL A 191 -1.24 18.31 3.14
N ASP A 192 -2.12 18.43 2.16
CA ASP A 192 -3.56 18.31 2.33
C ASP A 192 -4.03 16.86 2.59
N ARG A 193 -3.23 15.86 2.23
CA ARG A 193 -3.54 14.43 2.45
C ARG A 193 -3.07 13.95 3.82
N ILE A 194 -1.89 14.38 4.28
CA ILE A 194 -1.42 13.98 5.61
C ILE A 194 -2.38 14.50 6.69
N SER A 195 -2.83 15.75 6.58
CA SER A 195 -3.84 16.30 7.49
C SER A 195 -5.15 15.51 7.46
N ALA A 196 -5.52 14.98 6.28
CA ALA A 196 -6.73 14.19 6.11
C ALA A 196 -6.60 12.77 6.71
N LEU A 197 -5.44 12.12 6.58
CA LEU A 197 -5.15 10.85 7.26
C LEU A 197 -5.18 11.03 8.77
N ARG A 198 -4.42 11.99 9.30
CA ARG A 198 -4.36 12.29 10.74
C ARG A 198 -5.74 12.61 11.32
N ALA A 199 -6.59 13.32 10.58
CA ALA A 199 -7.95 13.59 11.01
C ALA A 199 -8.83 12.34 11.11
N ILE A 200 -8.67 11.37 10.19
CA ILE A 200 -9.34 10.05 10.29
C ILE A 200 -8.84 9.32 11.52
N ASP A 201 -7.51 9.20 11.66
CA ASP A 201 -6.89 8.47 12.76
C ASP A 201 -7.27 9.07 14.12
N ALA A 202 -7.37 10.39 14.22
CA ALA A 202 -7.87 11.08 15.40
C ALA A 202 -9.29 10.66 15.78
N LYS A 203 -10.20 10.52 14.81
CA LYS A 203 -11.57 10.08 15.07
C LYS A 203 -11.69 8.59 15.34
N GLU A 204 -10.82 7.77 14.77
CA GLU A 204 -10.78 6.33 15.04
C GLU A 204 -10.21 6.04 16.44
N GLN A 205 -9.09 6.67 16.80
CA GLN A 205 -8.41 6.46 18.08
C GLN A 205 -9.10 7.19 19.23
N GLU A 206 -9.70 8.36 18.98
CA GLU A 206 -10.38 9.17 19.98
C GLU A 206 -11.73 9.72 19.50
N PRO A 207 -12.80 8.90 19.51
CA PRO A 207 -14.11 9.31 19.00
C PRO A 207 -14.68 10.59 19.65
N ALA A 208 -14.31 10.84 20.91
CA ALA A 208 -14.77 11.98 21.69
C ALA A 208 -14.02 13.31 21.40
N ILE A 209 -12.92 13.29 20.66
CA ILE A 209 -12.13 14.51 20.43
C ILE A 209 -12.94 15.59 19.72
N THR A 210 -12.86 16.82 20.19
CA THR A 210 -13.54 17.95 19.55
C THR A 210 -12.78 18.41 18.32
N TRP A 211 -13.48 19.05 17.38
CA TRP A 211 -12.83 19.63 16.20
C TRP A 211 -11.84 20.74 16.56
N LYS A 212 -12.06 21.44 17.69
CA LYS A 212 -11.17 22.48 18.18
C LYS A 212 -9.83 21.88 18.63
N GLU A 213 -9.87 20.90 19.54
CA GLU A 213 -8.68 20.19 20.01
C GLU A 213 -7.92 19.54 18.84
N MET A 214 -8.64 18.89 17.93
CA MET A 214 -8.01 18.30 16.74
C MET A 214 -7.33 19.36 15.87
N THR A 215 -7.94 20.54 15.69
CA THR A 215 -7.34 21.64 14.91
C THR A 215 -6.05 22.16 15.56
N GLU A 216 -6.05 22.31 16.89
CA GLU A 216 -4.88 22.75 17.66
C GLU A 216 -3.70 21.77 17.52
N VAL A 217 -3.97 20.47 17.47
CA VAL A 217 -2.93 19.43 17.28
C VAL A 217 -2.45 19.35 15.83
N LEU A 218 -3.36 19.41 14.85
CA LEU A 218 -2.99 19.27 13.43
C LEU A 218 -2.27 20.51 12.87
N TRP A 219 -2.54 21.69 13.43
CA TRP A 219 -1.93 22.95 13.00
C TRP A 219 -1.46 23.79 14.21
N PRO A 220 -0.45 23.31 14.97
CA PRO A 220 -0.02 23.95 16.19
C PRO A 220 0.46 25.38 15.92
N GLY A 221 0.01 26.32 16.76
CA GLY A 221 0.37 27.74 16.65
C GLY A 221 -0.25 28.50 15.48
N GLN A 222 -1.14 27.87 14.70
CA GLN A 222 -1.85 28.53 13.60
C GLN A 222 -3.27 28.91 14.04
N ASP A 223 -3.70 30.12 13.72
CA ASP A 223 -5.09 30.55 13.90
C ASP A 223 -5.98 29.94 12.81
N LYS A 224 -6.39 28.69 13.03
CA LYS A 224 -7.30 27.94 12.16
C LYS A 224 -8.64 27.75 12.85
N ALA A 225 -9.72 27.96 12.09
CA ALA A 225 -11.06 27.68 12.58
C ALA A 225 -11.24 26.16 12.81
N PRO A 226 -12.03 25.73 13.82
CA PRO A 226 -12.34 24.32 14.05
C PRO A 226 -12.93 23.58 12.84
N SER A 227 -13.60 24.30 11.94
CA SER A 227 -14.11 23.75 10.68
C SER A 227 -13.01 23.14 9.80
N ARG A 228 -11.75 23.54 9.99
CA ARG A 228 -10.62 23.04 9.22
C ARG A 228 -10.32 21.57 9.51
N ALA A 229 -10.38 21.14 10.76
CA ALA A 229 -10.26 19.73 11.12
C ALA A 229 -11.44 18.91 10.57
N GLN A 230 -12.65 19.46 10.63
CA GLN A 230 -13.82 18.82 10.02
C GLN A 230 -13.65 18.64 8.51
N GLU A 231 -13.21 19.68 7.78
CA GLU A 231 -12.93 19.59 6.34
C GLU A 231 -11.87 18.54 6.01
N ALA A 232 -10.81 18.45 6.84
CA ALA A 232 -9.75 17.47 6.69
C ALA A 232 -10.28 16.05 6.92
N TYR A 233 -11.09 15.83 7.96
CA TYR A 233 -11.76 14.56 8.23
C TYR A 233 -12.68 14.13 7.08
N GLU A 234 -13.59 15.01 6.65
CA GLU A 234 -14.50 14.72 5.54
C GLU A 234 -13.75 14.43 4.23
N ARG A 235 -12.65 15.14 3.99
CA ARG A 235 -11.75 14.84 2.86
C ARG A 235 -11.10 13.48 3.02
N GLY A 236 -10.64 13.16 4.21
CA GLY A 236 -10.08 11.86 4.56
C GLY A 236 -11.08 10.75 4.25
N CYS A 237 -12.32 10.85 4.73
CA CYS A 237 -13.38 9.91 4.43
C CYS A 237 -13.62 9.79 2.92
N ARG A 238 -13.68 10.90 2.17
CA ARG A 238 -13.83 10.84 0.71
C ARG A 238 -12.66 10.14 0.01
N LEU A 239 -11.42 10.32 0.48
CA LEU A 239 -10.25 9.65 -0.08
C LEU A 239 -10.22 8.17 0.28
N ARG A 240 -10.54 7.85 1.55
CA ARG A 240 -10.73 6.49 2.05
C ARG A 240 -11.78 5.76 1.24
N ASP A 241 -12.96 6.34 1.06
CA ASP A 241 -14.14 5.66 0.50
C ASP A 241 -14.23 5.83 -1.02
N LYS A 242 -13.22 6.45 -1.65
CA LYS A 242 -13.20 6.64 -3.11
C LYS A 242 -13.21 5.28 -3.80
N PRO A 243 -14.11 5.04 -4.77
CA PRO A 243 -14.03 3.87 -5.64
C PRO A 243 -12.69 3.90 -6.39
N LEU A 244 -12.01 2.77 -6.42
CA LEU A 244 -10.84 2.59 -7.27
C LEU A 244 -11.39 2.29 -8.66
N SER A 245 -11.15 3.21 -9.59
CA SER A 245 -11.77 3.27 -10.92
C SER A 245 -10.73 3.37 -12.01
#